data_AF-A0A133MH90-F1
#
_entry.id   AF-A0A133MH90-F1
#
_cell.length_a   1.000
_cell.length_b   1.000
_cell.length_c   1.000
_cell.angle_alpha   90.00
_cell.angle_beta   90.00
_cell.angle_gamma   90.00
#
_symmetry.space_group_name_H-M   'P 1'
#
loop_
_entity.id
_entity.type
_entity.pdbx_description
1 polymer ?
#
loop_
_entity_poly.entity_id
_entity_poly.type
_entity_poly.pdbx_seq_one_letter_code
_entity_poly.pdbx_strand_id
1 'polypeptide(L)'
;MKYTIHGFQQSKLIELGLDNNDALILRIIRDMYASQSIEFQIIDGERYIWVNQTNLILEQIPIIGHRTSFLRRLSNLEEKGIIVRKLSHKKLNKKDNQIKKGNFCFIKLTSKLDYLMEYDLVAKRNNPCSKMRQTLVAKCDNKDSIIKDSNNIYSQV
;
A
#
# COMPACT_ATOMS: atom_id res chain seq x y z
N MET A 1 -13.92 -11.07 -13.88
CA MET A 1 -12.73 -10.19 -13.80
C MET A 1 -12.85 -9.32 -12.56
N LYS A 2 -11.75 -8.98 -11.88
CA LYS A 2 -11.78 -8.17 -10.66
C LYS A 2 -11.95 -6.69 -11.03
N TYR A 3 -13.04 -6.05 -10.60
CA TYR A 3 -13.36 -4.65 -10.91
C TYR A 3 -13.01 -3.69 -9.75
N THR A 4 -11.95 -4.02 -9.02
CA THR A 4 -11.46 -3.23 -7.87
C THR A 4 -10.03 -2.77 -8.11
N ILE A 5 -9.69 -1.59 -7.62
CA ILE A 5 -8.33 -1.03 -7.62
C ILE A 5 -7.94 -0.75 -6.17
N HIS A 6 -6.75 -1.22 -5.77
CA HIS A 6 -6.24 -1.11 -4.39
C HIS A 6 -7.18 -1.64 -3.27
N GLY A 7 -8.15 -2.49 -3.64
CA GLY A 7 -9.17 -3.02 -2.71
C GLY A 7 -10.47 -2.21 -2.65
N PHE A 8 -10.61 -1.19 -3.49
CA PHE A 8 -11.81 -0.36 -3.61
C PHE A 8 -12.55 -0.63 -4.92
N GLN A 9 -13.87 -0.52 -4.91
CA GLN A 9 -14.71 -0.70 -6.09
C GLN A 9 -14.56 0.48 -7.05
N GLN A 10 -14.19 0.22 -8.32
CA GLN A 10 -13.93 1.28 -9.29
C GLN A 10 -15.17 2.15 -9.57
N SER A 11 -16.36 1.56 -9.62
CA SER A 11 -17.62 2.29 -9.82
C SER A 11 -17.83 3.36 -8.75
N LYS A 12 -17.57 3.02 -7.48
CA LYS A 12 -17.72 3.93 -6.35
C LYS A 12 -16.62 4.99 -6.28
N LEU A 13 -15.40 4.64 -6.69
CA LEU A 13 -14.33 5.63 -6.86
C LEU A 13 -14.72 6.68 -7.91
N ILE A 14 -15.26 6.24 -9.05
CA ILE A 14 -15.72 7.14 -10.11
C ILE A 14 -16.90 8.01 -9.63
N GLU A 15 -17.86 7.43 -8.92
CA GLU A 15 -19.00 8.16 -8.32
C GLU A 15 -18.53 9.28 -7.39
N LEU A 16 -17.51 9.02 -6.59
CA LEU A 16 -16.90 10.01 -5.70
C LEU A 16 -15.86 10.90 -6.40
N GLY A 17 -15.61 10.74 -7.70
CA GLY A 17 -14.60 11.50 -8.44
C GLY A 17 -13.18 11.32 -7.88
N LEU A 18 -12.81 10.08 -7.56
CA LEU A 18 -11.50 9.69 -7.04
C LEU A 18 -10.69 9.00 -8.13
N ASP A 19 -9.42 9.38 -8.26
CA ASP A 19 -8.50 8.77 -9.21
C ASP A 19 -7.77 7.55 -8.62
N ASN A 20 -7.03 6.83 -9.46
CA ASN A 20 -6.14 5.75 -9.05
C ASN A 20 -5.15 6.18 -7.95
N ASN A 21 -4.59 7.39 -8.05
CA ASN A 21 -3.67 7.91 -7.05
C ASN A 21 -4.35 8.16 -5.70
N ASP A 22 -5.60 8.60 -5.71
CA ASP A 22 -6.35 8.82 -4.46
C ASP A 22 -6.69 7.47 -3.80
N ALA A 23 -7.06 6.48 -4.61
CA ALA A 23 -7.23 5.10 -4.15
C ALA A 23 -5.93 4.52 -3.56
N LEU A 24 -4.77 4.79 -4.17
CA LEU A 24 -3.47 4.38 -3.64
C LEU A 24 -3.17 5.00 -2.27
N ILE A 25 -3.41 6.32 -2.11
CA ILE A 25 -3.25 7.01 -0.82
C ILE A 25 -4.15 6.39 0.25
N LEU A 26 -5.44 6.21 -0.07
CA LEU A 26 -6.40 5.63 0.88
C LEU A 26 -6.01 4.22 1.30
N ARG A 27 -5.50 3.41 0.36
CA ARG A 27 -5.02 2.06 0.68
C ARG A 27 -3.87 2.08 1.66
N ILE A 28 -2.89 2.94 1.43
CA ILE A 28 -1.71 3.02 2.30
C ILE A 28 -2.10 3.53 3.68
N ILE A 29 -2.97 4.54 3.78
CA ILE A 29 -3.50 4.99 5.08
C ILE A 29 -4.24 3.84 5.79
N ARG A 30 -5.02 3.03 5.08
CA ARG A 30 -5.68 1.84 5.66
C ARG A 30 -4.68 0.80 6.15
N ASP A 31 -3.65 0.50 5.37
CA ASP A 31 -2.60 -0.44 5.76
C ASP A 31 -1.80 0.08 6.97
N MET A 32 -1.61 1.40 7.07
CA MET A 32 -1.05 2.05 8.26
C MET A 32 -1.94 1.84 9.49
N TYR A 33 -3.26 1.95 9.36
CA TYR A 33 -4.19 1.70 10.45
C TYR A 33 -4.10 0.27 11.00
N ALA A 34 -3.84 -0.71 10.12
CA ALA A 34 -3.64 -2.11 10.49
C ALA A 34 -2.27 -2.38 11.14
N SER A 35 -1.27 -1.52 10.87
CA SER A 35 0.07 -1.67 11.44
C SER A 35 0.12 -1.28 12.92
N GLN A 36 0.79 -2.11 13.72
CA GLN A 36 0.99 -1.87 15.15
C GLN A 36 2.13 -0.88 15.44
N SER A 37 3.04 -0.68 14.49
CA SER A 37 4.24 0.14 14.68
C SER A 37 3.99 1.65 14.55
N ILE A 38 2.80 2.04 14.10
CA ILE A 38 2.50 3.44 13.79
C ILE A 38 2.01 4.16 15.05
N GLU A 39 2.61 5.33 15.30
CA GLU A 39 2.21 6.20 16.39
C GLU A 39 0.76 6.66 16.17
N PHE A 40 -0.04 6.61 17.22
CA PHE A 40 -1.43 7.07 17.20
C PHE A 40 -1.74 7.85 18.47
N GLN A 41 -2.78 8.67 18.40
CA GLN A 41 -3.31 9.43 19.52
C GLN A 41 -4.82 9.27 19.55
N ILE A 42 -5.38 9.14 20.74
CA ILE A 42 -6.82 9.18 20.95
C ILE A 42 -7.19 10.64 21.17
N ILE A 43 -8.03 11.18 20.30
CA ILE A 43 -8.52 12.56 20.36
C ILE A 43 -10.04 12.48 20.32
N ASP A 44 -10.71 12.97 21.36
CA ASP A 44 -12.19 12.93 21.49
C ASP A 44 -12.77 11.50 21.44
N GLY A 45 -12.09 10.53 22.05
CA GLY A 45 -12.51 9.12 22.05
C GLY A 45 -12.24 8.37 20.75
N GLU A 46 -11.72 9.05 19.74
CA GLU A 46 -11.48 8.52 18.40
C GLU A 46 -9.99 8.30 18.15
N ARG A 47 -9.63 7.20 17.49
CA ARG A 47 -8.23 6.88 17.17
C ARG A 47 -7.79 7.64 15.93
N TYR A 48 -6.74 8.44 16.07
CA TYR A 48 -6.06 9.08 14.96
C TYR A 48 -4.64 8.55 14.83
N ILE A 49 -4.21 8.19 13.62
CA ILE A 49 -2.81 7.84 13.36
C ILE A 49 -2.00 9.09 13.04
N TRP A 50 -0.75 9.13 13.51
CA TRP A 50 0.18 10.17 13.13
C TRP A 50 0.71 9.87 11.74
N VAL A 51 0.53 10.83 10.82
CA VAL A 51 1.05 10.72 9.46
C VAL A 51 2.15 11.76 9.29
N ASN A 52 3.40 11.28 9.27
CA ASN A 52 4.51 12.09 8.80
C ASN A 52 4.43 12.19 7.28
N GLN A 53 3.82 13.28 6.80
CA GLN A 53 3.61 13.55 5.38
C GLN A 53 4.90 13.41 4.58
N THR A 54 6.02 13.94 5.08
CA THR A 54 7.30 13.91 4.36
C THR A 54 7.79 12.48 4.15
N ASN A 55 7.80 11.65 5.19
CA ASN A 55 8.26 10.26 5.07
C ASN A 55 7.27 9.40 4.27
N LEU A 56 5.96 9.58 4.47
CA LEU A 56 4.97 8.80 3.73
C LEU A 56 5.06 9.03 2.21
N ILE A 57 5.23 10.29 1.81
CA ILE A 57 5.31 10.66 0.39
C ILE A 57 6.60 10.17 -0.24
N LEU A 58 7.74 10.38 0.43
CA LEU A 58 9.05 10.07 -0.13
C LEU A 58 9.35 8.57 -0.14
N GLU A 59 8.93 7.83 0.89
CA GLU A 59 9.31 6.42 1.05
C GLU A 59 8.23 5.46 0.55
N GLN A 60 6.95 5.75 0.81
CA GLN A 60 5.85 4.80 0.53
C GLN A 60 5.17 5.06 -0.81
N ILE A 61 5.06 6.32 -1.24
CA ILE A 61 4.32 6.69 -2.46
C ILE A 61 5.09 7.66 -3.37
N PRO A 62 6.33 7.33 -3.78
CA PRO A 62 7.13 8.20 -4.64
C PRO A 62 6.44 8.51 -5.97
N ILE A 63 5.55 7.63 -6.44
CA ILE A 63 4.79 7.80 -7.69
C ILE A 63 3.86 9.02 -7.71
N ILE A 64 3.44 9.54 -6.54
CA ILE A 64 2.65 10.79 -6.46
C ILE A 64 3.52 12.01 -6.80
N GLY A 65 4.84 11.87 -6.69
CA GLY A 65 5.81 12.93 -6.95
C GLY A 65 5.88 13.92 -5.79
N HIS A 66 5.53 15.18 -6.07
CA HIS A 66 5.82 16.29 -5.16
C HIS A 66 4.88 16.37 -3.94
N ARG A 67 5.40 16.87 -2.81
CA ARG A 67 4.66 17.05 -1.55
C ARG A 67 3.37 17.86 -1.72
N THR A 68 3.39 18.91 -2.54
CA THR A 68 2.22 19.77 -2.76
C THR A 68 1.06 19.02 -3.42
N SER A 69 1.36 18.13 -4.37
CA SER A 69 0.37 17.29 -5.03
C SER A 69 -0.30 16.33 -4.05
N PHE A 70 0.48 15.72 -3.16
CA PHE A 70 -0.05 14.87 -2.09
C PHE A 70 -0.96 15.66 -1.14
N LEU A 71 -0.52 16.84 -0.68
CA LEU A 71 -1.32 17.68 0.21
C LEU A 71 -2.64 18.11 -0.44
N ARG A 72 -2.62 18.48 -1.72
CA ARG A 72 -3.84 18.82 -2.46
C ARG A 72 -4.81 17.63 -2.53
N ARG A 73 -4.30 16.43 -2.83
CA ARG A 73 -5.11 15.20 -2.82
C ARG A 73 -5.67 14.90 -1.43
N LEU A 74 -4.88 15.11 -0.38
CA LEU A 74 -5.33 14.92 0.99
C LEU A 74 -6.46 15.90 1.37
N SER A 75 -6.34 17.18 0.99
CA SER A 75 -7.42 18.15 1.18
C SER A 75 -8.69 17.75 0.42
N ASN A 76 -8.56 17.24 -0.82
CA ASN A 76 -9.71 16.78 -1.60
C ASN A 76 -10.42 15.57 -0.92
N LEU A 77 -9.66 14.64 -0.35
CA LEU A 77 -10.20 13.52 0.43
C LEU A 77 -10.91 13.99 1.73
N GLU A 78 -10.38 15.06 2.35
CA GLU A 78 -10.97 15.71 3.52
C GLU A 78 -12.27 16.43 3.16
N GLU A 79 -12.32 17.16 2.04
CA GLU A 79 -13.53 17.81 1.50
C GLU A 79 -14.63 16.80 1.19
N LYS A 80 -14.27 15.63 0.64
CA LYS A 80 -15.20 14.51 0.41
C LYS A 80 -15.64 13.82 1.72
N GLY A 81 -15.00 14.13 2.84
CA GLY A 81 -15.28 13.57 4.16
C GLY A 81 -14.86 12.11 4.33
N ILE A 82 -13.99 11.60 3.46
CA ILE A 82 -13.47 10.21 3.54
C ILE A 82 -12.44 10.11 4.67
N ILE A 83 -11.71 11.19 4.90
CA ILE A 83 -10.74 11.32 5.97
C ILE A 83 -11.00 12.58 6.80
N VAL A 84 -10.57 12.55 8.06
CA VAL A 84 -10.59 13.72 8.95
C VAL A 84 -9.16 14.00 9.40
N ARG A 85 -8.70 15.23 9.21
CA ARG A 85 -7.36 15.65 9.62
C ARG A 85 -7.43 16.53 10.86
N LYS A 86 -6.53 16.30 11.81
CA LYS A 86 -6.34 17.14 12.99
C LYS A 86 -4.87 17.53 13.12
N LEU A 87 -4.61 18.80 13.41
CA LEU A 87 -3.28 19.24 13.84
C LEU A 87 -3.21 19.21 15.37
N SER A 88 -2.10 18.71 15.89
CA SER A 88 -1.77 18.77 17.31
C SER A 88 -0.36 19.31 17.50
N HIS A 89 -0.17 20.15 18.50
CA HIS A 89 1.13 20.74 18.84
C HIS A 89 1.99 19.87 19.77
N LYS A 90 1.44 18.73 20.18
CA LYS A 90 2.09 17.79 21.09
C LYS A 90 1.81 16.37 20.64
N LYS A 91 2.81 15.51 20.74
CA LYS A 91 2.65 14.06 20.61
C LYS A 91 3.37 13.35 21.74
N LEU A 92 2.80 12.24 22.19
CA LEU A 92 3.48 11.32 23.10
C LEU A 92 4.36 10.39 22.28
N ASN A 93 5.65 10.33 22.60
CA ASN A 93 6.53 9.35 22.02
C ASN A 93 6.47 8.07 22.86
N LYS A 94 6.05 6.94 22.27
CA LYS A 94 5.95 5.66 22.98
C LYS A 94 7.30 5.10 23.44
N LYS A 95 8.41 5.47 22.77
CA LYS A 95 9.75 4.96 23.10
C LYS A 95 10.33 5.63 24.34
N ASP A 96 10.21 6.96 24.40
CA ASP A 96 10.83 7.77 25.45
C ASP A 96 9.85 8.17 26.55
N ASN A 97 8.55 7.84 26.39
CA ASN A 97 7.42 8.29 27.21
C ASN A 97 7.35 9.82 27.43
N GLN A 98 8.02 10.58 26.56
CA GLN A 98 8.12 12.04 26.62
C GLN A 98 7.16 12.71 25.64
N ILE A 99 6.71 13.91 26.01
CA ILE A 99 5.88 14.75 25.15
C ILE A 99 6.80 15.56 24.24
N LYS A 100 6.80 15.24 22.94
CA LYS A 100 7.48 16.06 21.93
C LYS A 100 6.55 17.19 21.50
N LYS A 101 7.05 18.42 21.55
CA LYS A 101 6.36 19.62 21.05
C LYS A 101 6.72 19.84 19.59
N GLY A 102 5.74 20.18 18.77
CA GLY A 102 5.89 20.37 17.32
C GLY A 102 4.56 20.24 16.60
N ASN A 103 4.51 20.57 15.32
CA ASN A 103 3.27 20.47 14.53
C ASN A 103 3.14 19.06 13.97
N PHE A 104 2.16 18.31 14.49
CA PHE A 104 1.90 16.94 14.08
C PHE A 104 0.54 16.83 13.39
N CYS A 105 0.53 16.16 12.24
CA CYS A 105 -0.67 15.89 11.48
C CYS A 105 -1.20 14.50 11.82
N PHE A 106 -2.44 14.44 12.28
CA PHE A 106 -3.15 13.23 12.65
C PHE A 106 -4.31 13.01 11.69
N ILE A 107 -4.50 11.78 11.22
CA ILE A 107 -5.52 11.44 10.22
C ILE A 107 -6.40 10.32 10.77
N LYS A 108 -7.71 10.47 10.60
CA LYS A 108 -8.75 9.47 10.85
C LYS A 108 -9.44 9.08 9.56
N LEU A 109 -9.75 7.79 9.43
CA LEU A 109 -10.61 7.27 8.37
C LEU A 109 -12.08 7.36 8.83
N THR A 110 -12.96 7.78 7.92
CA THR A 110 -14.41 7.87 8.17
C THR A 110 -15.11 6.60 7.67
N SER A 111 -16.33 6.34 8.15
CA SER A 111 -17.22 5.28 7.65
C SER A 111 -17.48 5.33 6.14
N LYS A 112 -17.30 6.49 5.49
CA LYS A 112 -17.34 6.61 4.02
C LYS A 112 -16.28 5.75 3.32
N LEU A 113 -15.17 5.42 3.99
CA LEU A 113 -14.20 4.50 3.41
C LEU A 113 -14.80 3.09 3.24
N ASP A 114 -15.63 2.65 4.19
CA ASP A 114 -16.26 1.33 4.12
C ASP A 114 -17.22 1.22 2.94
N TYR A 115 -17.85 2.33 2.54
CA TYR A 115 -18.63 2.39 1.31
C TYR A 115 -17.77 2.07 0.08
N LEU A 116 -16.52 2.53 0.01
CA LEU A 116 -15.63 2.28 -1.13
C LEU A 116 -15.13 0.84 -1.21
N MET A 117 -15.10 0.14 -0.09
CA MET A 117 -14.65 -1.24 -0.02
C MET A 117 -15.64 -2.17 -0.72
N GLU A 118 -15.12 -3.27 -1.26
CA GLU A 118 -15.95 -4.41 -1.60
C GLU A 118 -16.40 -5.06 -0.28
N TYR A 119 -17.71 -5.28 -0.10
CA TYR A 119 -18.16 -6.19 0.96
C TYR A 119 -17.62 -7.57 0.61
N ASP A 120 -16.62 -8.04 1.34
CA ASP A 120 -16.20 -9.44 1.27
C ASP A 120 -17.40 -10.29 1.72
N LEU A 121 -18.17 -10.84 0.78
CA LEU A 121 -19.08 -11.98 1.04
C LEU A 121 -18.29 -13.27 1.36
N VAL A 122 -17.09 -13.14 1.92
CA VAL A 122 -16.11 -14.22 2.15
C VAL A 122 -15.87 -14.39 3.65
N ALA A 123 -16.96 -14.51 4.43
CA ALA A 123 -16.94 -15.19 5.73
C ALA A 123 -17.65 -16.56 5.70
N LYS A 124 -18.00 -17.06 4.50
CA LYS A 124 -18.44 -18.45 4.27
C LYS A 124 -17.87 -19.01 2.97
N ARG A 125 -16.55 -19.17 2.90
CA ARG A 125 -15.94 -20.20 2.05
C ARG A 125 -14.90 -20.95 2.86
N ASN A 126 -15.37 -21.93 3.62
CA ASN A 126 -14.57 -23.09 4.00
C ASN A 126 -14.21 -23.84 2.71
N ASN A 127 -13.25 -23.33 1.94
CA ASN A 127 -12.59 -24.13 0.93
C ASN A 127 -11.43 -24.82 1.66
N PRO A 128 -11.48 -26.14 1.91
CA PRO A 128 -10.33 -26.86 2.43
C PRO A 128 -9.19 -26.64 1.42
N CYS A 129 -8.06 -26.19 1.97
CA CYS A 129 -6.78 -26.06 1.30
C CYS A 129 -6.59 -27.16 0.24
N SER A 130 -6.67 -26.78 -1.03
CA SER A 130 -6.10 -27.58 -2.11
C SER A 130 -4.60 -27.58 -1.85
N LYS A 131 -4.10 -28.68 -1.27
CA LYS A 131 -2.67 -29.01 -1.23
C LYS A 131 -2.15 -28.86 -2.65
N MET A 132 -1.48 -27.75 -2.94
CA MET A 132 -0.70 -27.64 -4.16
C MET A 132 0.43 -28.65 -3.98
N ARG A 133 0.31 -29.79 -4.68
CA ARG A 133 1.40 -30.75 -4.87
C ARG A 133 2.62 -29.94 -5.30
N GLN A 134 3.77 -30.22 -4.67
CA GLN A 134 5.06 -29.75 -5.14
C GLN A 134 5.11 -29.92 -6.66
N THR A 135 5.25 -28.81 -7.38
CA THR A 135 5.53 -28.83 -8.81
C THR A 135 6.85 -29.58 -8.95
N LEU A 136 6.81 -30.76 -9.55
CA LEU A 136 8.03 -31.45 -9.98
C LEU A 136 8.80 -30.46 -10.84
N VAL A 137 10.03 -30.19 -10.44
CA VAL A 137 11.00 -29.38 -11.17
C VAL A 137 10.97 -29.83 -12.63
N ALA A 138 10.54 -28.94 -13.54
CA ALA A 138 10.70 -29.18 -14.96
C ALA A 138 12.21 -29.29 -15.21
N LYS A 139 12.68 -30.45 -15.68
CA LYS A 139 14.03 -30.60 -16.21
C LYS A 139 14.14 -29.64 -17.40
N CYS A 140 14.88 -28.55 -17.23
CA CYS A 140 15.36 -27.77 -18.34
C CYS A 140 16.47 -28.59 -19.00
N ASP A 141 16.23 -29.10 -20.21
CA ASP A 141 17.30 -29.72 -21.00
C ASP A 141 18.27 -28.62 -21.44
N ASN A 142 19.54 -28.73 -21.04
CA ASN A 142 20.63 -27.88 -21.54
C ASN A 142 20.74 -28.06 -23.06
N LYS A 143 20.36 -27.03 -23.84
CA LYS A 143 20.53 -26.96 -25.29
C LYS A 143 21.84 -26.31 -25.71
N ASP A 144 22.90 -26.51 -24.93
CA ASP A 144 24.26 -26.10 -25.34
C ASP A 144 25.01 -27.34 -25.81
N SER A 145 24.87 -27.66 -27.09
CA SER A 145 25.77 -28.60 -27.76
C SER A 145 27.16 -27.96 -27.89
N ILE A 146 28.17 -28.64 -27.35
CA ILE A 146 29.58 -28.28 -27.47
C ILE A 146 29.96 -28.21 -28.96
N ILE A 147 30.40 -27.04 -29.43
CA ILE A 147 31.00 -26.85 -30.75
C ILE A 147 32.31 -27.64 -30.77
N LYS A 148 32.38 -28.66 -31.62
CA LYS A 148 33.62 -29.41 -31.88
C LYS A 148 34.27 -28.81 -33.12
N ASP A 149 35.30 -28.00 -32.93
CA ASP A 149 36.17 -27.60 -34.04
C ASP A 149 37.08 -28.78 -34.39
N SER A 150 36.73 -29.49 -35.46
CA SER A 150 37.59 -30.48 -36.08
C SER A 150 38.62 -29.79 -36.96
N ASN A 151 39.73 -29.36 -36.37
CA ASN A 151 40.93 -29.00 -37.13
C ASN A 151 42.05 -29.98 -36.79
N ASN A 152 42.14 -31.04 -37.60
CA ASN A 152 43.37 -31.81 -37.72
C ASN A 152 43.59 -32.15 -39.19
N ILE A 153 44.38 -31.32 -39.87
CA ILE A 153 45.11 -31.74 -41.06
C ILE A 153 46.58 -31.49 -40.75
N TYR A 154 47.29 -32.59 -40.49
CA TYR A 154 48.74 -32.67 -40.51
C TYR A 154 49.29 -32.48 -41.93
N SER A 155 50.42 -31.82 -42.02
CA SER A 155 51.54 -32.12 -42.95
C SER A 155 52.75 -31.31 -42.44
N GLN A 156 53.79 -31.90 -41.83
CA GLN A 156 54.96 -32.49 -42.52
C GLN A 156 55.21 -31.73 -43.85
N VAL A 157 56.18 -30.83 -43.95
CA VAL A 157 57.65 -31.01 -43.92
C VAL A 157 58.30 -29.67 -43.59
#